data_AF-A0A1J3EXY4-F1
#
_entry.id   AF-A0A1J3EXY4-F1
#
_cell.length_a   1.000
_cell.length_b   1.000
_cell.length_c   1.000
_cell.angle_alpha   90.00
_cell.angle_beta   90.00
_cell.angle_gamma   90.00
#
_symmetry.space_group_name_H-M   'P 1'
#
loop_
_entity.id
_entity.type
_entity.pdbx_description
1 polymer ?
#
loop_
_entity_poly.entity_id
_entity_poly.type
_entity_poly.pdbx_seq_one_letter_code
_entity_poly.pdbx_strand_id
1 'polypeptide(L)'
;GVYELGFFSPDNSQNLYVGIWFKGITPRTVVWVANRETPVTDSTANLTISSSGSLLLLNGKHGVVWSIGETFASNGSRAELLDTGDLIVIDKASGRYLWRSFEHLGDTLLPSSNLMYNLATGEKRVLTSWKTYTDPSPGEFVGQITPQVPSQLLTTRGSKPYWRSGPWAKTR
;
A
#
# COMPACT_ATOMS: atom_id res chain seq x y z
N GLY A 1 -13.20 13.94 -4.81
CA GLY A 1 -12.47 12.96 -3.98
C GLY A 1 -11.73 13.64 -2.86
N VAL A 2 -11.58 12.91 -1.74
CA VAL A 2 -10.82 13.28 -0.53
C VAL A 2 -9.33 12.97 -0.66
N TYR A 3 -8.98 12.06 -1.57
CA TYR A 3 -7.63 11.55 -1.78
C TYR A 3 -7.11 11.93 -3.17
N GLU A 4 -5.80 12.02 -3.28
CA GLU A 4 -5.07 12.22 -4.54
C GLU A 4 -4.02 11.13 -4.70
N LEU A 5 -3.88 10.61 -5.93
CA LEU A 5 -2.81 9.70 -6.33
C LEU A 5 -1.85 10.47 -7.24
N GLY A 6 -0.55 10.28 -7.05
CA GLY A 6 0.42 10.79 -8.00
C GLY A 6 1.86 10.54 -7.58
N PHE A 7 2.77 11.18 -8.29
CA PHE A 7 4.18 11.15 -8.00
C PHE A 7 4.55 12.16 -6.90
N PHE A 8 5.46 11.78 -6.01
CA PHE A 8 6.02 12.66 -5.00
C PHE A 8 7.47 12.28 -4.67
N SER A 9 8.22 13.28 -4.19
CA SER A 9 9.56 13.11 -3.64
C SER A 9 9.55 13.63 -2.21
N PRO A 10 9.98 12.83 -1.22
CA PRO A 10 10.25 13.32 0.13
C PRO A 10 11.33 14.41 0.13
N ASP A 11 11.30 15.28 1.13
CA ASP A 11 12.21 16.43 1.23
C ASP A 11 13.68 16.04 1.05
N ASN A 12 14.39 16.80 0.23
CA ASN A 12 15.82 16.63 -0.08
C ASN A 12 16.19 15.27 -0.70
N SER A 13 15.25 14.56 -1.31
CA SER A 13 15.52 13.29 -2.01
C SER A 13 15.30 13.40 -3.52
N GLN A 14 16.19 12.76 -4.29
CA GLN A 14 15.96 12.52 -5.72
C GLN A 14 15.06 11.29 -5.97
N ASN A 15 14.68 10.59 -4.90
CA ASN A 15 13.77 9.45 -5.00
C ASN A 15 12.36 9.93 -5.30
N LEU A 16 11.76 9.29 -6.29
CA LEU A 16 10.40 9.50 -6.77
C LEU A 16 9.58 8.26 -6.46
N TYR A 17 8.43 8.51 -5.83
CA TYR A 17 7.48 7.48 -5.43
C TYR A 17 6.10 7.78 -6.00
N VAL A 18 5.33 6.74 -6.24
CA VAL A 18 3.88 6.84 -6.45
C VAL A 18 3.21 6.64 -5.09
N GLY A 19 2.37 7.59 -4.70
CA GLY A 19 1.66 7.52 -3.43
C GLY A 19 0.27 8.13 -3.47
N ILE A 20 -0.49 7.84 -2.42
CA ILE A 20 -1.81 8.39 -2.16
C ILE A 20 -1.70 9.30 -0.93
N TRP A 21 -2.31 10.47 -0.97
CA TRP A 21 -2.35 11.43 0.14
C TRP A 21 -3.71 12.11 0.28
N PHE A 22 -3.95 12.76 1.41
CA PHE A 22 -5.13 13.60 1.60
C PHE A 22 -5.06 14.87 0.75
N LYS A 23 -6.10 15.12 -0.04
CA LYS A 23 -6.23 16.31 -0.87
C LYS A 23 -6.36 17.57 -0.01
N GLY A 24 -5.59 18.61 -0.32
CA GLY A 24 -5.71 19.92 0.31
C GLY A 24 -5.14 20.03 1.74
N ILE A 25 -4.46 19.00 2.24
CA ILE A 25 -3.78 19.03 3.54
C ILE A 25 -2.31 19.43 3.37
N THR A 26 -1.86 20.41 4.14
CA THR A 26 -0.46 20.87 4.19
C THR A 26 0.05 20.84 5.63
N PRO A 27 1.21 20.23 5.92
CA PRO A 27 2.09 19.50 4.99
C PRO A 27 1.43 18.23 4.43
N ARG A 28 1.89 17.79 3.24
CA ARG A 28 1.32 16.64 2.52
C ARG A 28 1.39 15.39 3.42
N THR A 29 0.24 14.79 3.69
CA THR A 29 0.14 13.57 4.51
C THR A 29 -0.09 12.37 3.61
N VAL A 30 0.97 11.62 3.34
CA VAL A 30 0.95 10.40 2.51
C VAL A 30 0.42 9.23 3.33
N VAL A 31 -0.53 8.48 2.77
CA VAL A 31 -1.22 7.36 3.46
C VAL A 31 -0.92 6.00 2.81
N TRP A 32 -0.37 5.99 1.60
CA TRP A 32 0.02 4.78 0.89
C TRP A 32 1.11 5.07 -0.14
N VAL A 33 2.03 4.13 -0.36
CA VAL A 33 3.16 4.26 -1.29
C VAL A 33 3.33 2.94 -2.05
N ALA A 34 3.34 2.97 -3.37
CA ALA A 34 3.44 1.78 -4.22
C ALA A 34 4.86 1.18 -4.18
N ASN A 35 5.83 1.95 -4.64
CA ASN A 35 7.21 1.51 -4.87
C ASN A 35 8.13 1.87 -3.69
N ARG A 36 7.66 1.63 -2.46
CA ARG A 36 8.37 2.05 -1.25
C ARG A 36 9.73 1.37 -1.07
N GLU A 37 9.89 0.15 -1.56
CA GLU A 37 11.15 -0.61 -1.53
C GLU A 37 12.13 -0.17 -2.63
N THR A 38 11.60 0.21 -3.80
CA THR A 38 12.40 0.49 -4.99
C THR A 38 12.02 1.86 -5.58
N PRO A 39 12.63 2.96 -5.09
CA PRO A 39 12.39 4.28 -5.65
C PRO A 39 12.85 4.38 -7.10
N VAL A 40 12.25 5.31 -7.84
CA VAL A 40 12.73 5.73 -9.17
C VAL A 40 13.45 7.07 -9.00
N THR A 41 14.55 7.31 -9.73
CA THR A 41 15.24 8.62 -9.72
C THR A 41 15.02 9.42 -11.00
N ASP A 42 14.32 8.82 -11.95
CA ASP A 42 14.03 9.36 -13.27
C ASP A 42 12.70 10.16 -13.24
N SER A 43 12.76 11.44 -13.60
CA SER A 43 11.57 12.31 -13.68
C SER A 43 10.60 11.95 -14.79
N THR A 44 11.01 11.09 -15.73
CA THR A 44 10.16 10.61 -16.84
C THR A 44 9.48 9.27 -16.53
N ALA A 45 9.55 8.83 -15.27
CA ALA A 45 8.82 7.66 -14.80
C ALA A 45 7.31 7.78 -15.08
N ASN A 46 6.67 6.65 -15.41
CA ASN A 46 5.27 6.62 -15.78
C ASN A 46 4.55 5.45 -15.11
N LEU A 47 3.35 5.72 -14.58
CA LEU A 47 2.43 4.73 -14.04
C LEU A 47 1.40 4.39 -15.12
N THR A 48 1.37 3.14 -15.56
CA THR A 48 0.54 2.70 -16.69
C THR A 48 -0.07 1.31 -16.44
N ILE A 49 -1.01 0.92 -17.29
CA ILE A 49 -1.61 -0.42 -17.30
C ILE A 49 -1.09 -1.17 -18.52
N SER A 50 -0.54 -2.36 -18.30
CA SER A 50 -0.07 -3.24 -19.37
C SER A 50 -1.22 -3.76 -20.21
N SER A 51 -0.91 -4.28 -21.41
CA SER A 51 -1.89 -5.01 -22.22
C SER A 51 -2.46 -6.26 -21.51
N SER A 52 -1.70 -6.85 -20.58
CA SER A 52 -2.15 -7.93 -19.68
C SER A 52 -2.95 -7.44 -18.47
N GLY A 53 -3.28 -6.15 -18.41
CA GLY A 53 -4.12 -5.58 -17.36
C GLY A 53 -3.44 -5.39 -15.99
N SER A 54 -2.11 -5.45 -15.93
CA SER A 54 -1.33 -5.23 -14.71
C SER A 54 -0.95 -3.75 -14.56
N LEU A 55 -1.03 -3.20 -13.34
CA LEU A 55 -0.58 -1.83 -13.05
C LEU A 55 0.95 -1.84 -12.87
N LEU A 56 1.65 -1.03 -13.68
CA LEU A 56 3.10 -0.98 -13.78
C LEU A 56 3.62 0.44 -13.53
N LEU A 57 4.71 0.53 -12.77
CA LEU A 57 5.56 1.71 -12.72
C LEU A 57 6.80 1.46 -13.57
N LEU A 58 6.98 2.27 -14.61
CA LEU A 58 8.11 2.21 -15.52
C LEU A 58 9.09 3.36 -15.22
N ASN A 59 10.39 3.11 -15.34
CA ASN A 59 11.40 4.18 -15.42
C ASN A 59 11.43 4.81 -16.83
N GLY A 60 12.23 5.86 -17.04
CA GLY A 60 12.32 6.54 -18.34
C GLY A 60 12.95 5.73 -19.47
N LYS A 61 13.57 4.58 -19.14
CA LYS A 61 14.04 3.58 -20.12
C LYS A 61 13.01 2.47 -20.37
N HIS A 62 11.77 2.66 -19.92
CA HIS A 62 10.67 1.69 -19.98
C HIS A 62 10.93 0.36 -19.23
N GLY A 63 11.91 0.34 -18.33
CA GLY A 63 12.12 -0.79 -17.42
C GLY A 63 11.09 -0.80 -16.30
N VAL A 64 10.53 -1.97 -15.98
CA VAL A 64 9.56 -2.14 -14.89
C VAL A 64 10.29 -2.01 -13.55
N VAL A 65 9.89 -1.03 -12.74
CA VAL A 65 10.44 -0.82 -11.38
C VAL A 65 9.52 -1.41 -10.32
N TRP A 66 8.21 -1.30 -10.53
CA TRP A 66 7.21 -1.86 -9.63
C TRP A 66 6.00 -2.35 -10.43
N SER A 67 5.34 -3.39 -9.92
CA SER A 67 4.09 -3.90 -10.48
C SER A 67 3.26 -4.54 -9.39
N ILE A 68 1.96 -4.73 -9.64
CA ILE A 68 1.07 -5.48 -8.74
C ILE A 68 1.32 -7.01 -8.76
N GLY A 69 2.37 -7.49 -9.43
CA GLY A 69 2.86 -8.88 -9.38
C GLY A 69 2.03 -9.91 -10.13
N GLU A 70 0.77 -9.60 -10.45
CA GLU A 70 -0.14 -10.51 -11.14
C GLU A 70 -0.32 -10.11 -12.61
N THR A 71 -0.16 -11.09 -13.51
CA THR A 71 -0.63 -11.00 -14.90
C THR A 71 -2.04 -11.57 -14.95
N PHE A 72 -3.00 -10.72 -15.27
CA PHE A 72 -4.38 -11.15 -15.43
C PHE A 72 -4.60 -11.58 -16.88
N ALA A 73 -5.24 -12.72 -17.10
CA ALA A 73 -5.77 -13.09 -18.42
C ALA A 73 -7.00 -12.21 -18.71
N SER A 74 -6.77 -10.91 -18.86
CA SER A 74 -7.77 -9.87 -19.01
C SER A 74 -7.69 -9.30 -20.42
N ASN A 75 -8.85 -9.04 -21.03
CA ASN A 75 -8.95 -8.29 -22.30
C ASN A 75 -8.84 -6.77 -22.09
N GLY A 76 -8.22 -6.36 -20.99
CA GLY A 76 -7.98 -4.98 -20.60
C GLY A 76 -8.54 -4.66 -19.20
N SER A 77 -7.77 -3.88 -18.45
CA SER A 77 -8.18 -3.39 -17.13
C SER A 77 -8.15 -1.86 -17.08
N ARG A 78 -8.68 -1.30 -15.99
CA ARG A 78 -8.53 0.11 -15.64
C ARG A 78 -8.25 0.25 -14.15
N ALA A 79 -7.57 1.32 -13.78
CA ALA A 79 -7.29 1.66 -12.40
C ALA A 79 -8.19 2.82 -11.97
N GLU A 80 -8.71 2.75 -10.75
CA GLU A 80 -9.58 3.77 -10.17
C GLU A 80 -9.15 4.05 -8.72
N LEU A 81 -9.05 5.32 -8.36
CA LEU A 81 -8.92 5.72 -6.95
C LEU A 81 -10.32 5.99 -6.40
N LEU A 82 -10.77 5.15 -5.47
CA LEU A 82 -12.07 5.30 -4.83
C LEU A 82 -12.08 6.46 -3.82
N ASP A 83 -13.27 6.98 -3.50
CA ASP A 83 -13.43 8.02 -2.47
C ASP A 83 -13.04 7.54 -1.05
N THR A 84 -12.93 6.23 -0.84
CA THR A 84 -12.39 5.64 0.40
C THR A 84 -10.87 5.74 0.51
N GLY A 85 -10.18 6.08 -0.59
CA GLY A 85 -8.71 6.08 -0.70
C GLY A 85 -8.12 4.77 -1.22
N ASP A 86 -8.97 3.77 -1.54
CA ASP A 86 -8.51 2.50 -2.11
C ASP A 86 -8.25 2.67 -3.61
N LEU A 87 -7.00 2.48 -4.03
CA LEU A 87 -6.64 2.32 -5.42
C LEU A 87 -6.93 0.88 -5.84
N ILE A 88 -7.79 0.71 -6.83
CA ILE A 88 -8.22 -0.58 -7.33
C ILE A 88 -7.87 -0.75 -8.80
N VAL A 89 -7.65 -1.99 -9.21
CA VAL A 89 -7.58 -2.39 -10.62
C VAL A 89 -8.75 -3.31 -10.92
N ILE A 90 -9.52 -2.99 -11.95
CA ILE A 90 -10.75 -3.69 -12.32
C ILE A 90 -10.60 -4.26 -13.73
N ASP A 91 -11.01 -5.51 -13.92
CA ASP A 91 -11.16 -6.11 -15.24
C ASP A 91 -12.34 -5.45 -15.99
N LYS A 92 -12.10 -4.95 -17.21
CA LYS A 92 -13.14 -4.23 -17.96
C LYS A 92 -14.29 -5.12 -18.41
N ALA A 93 -14.04 -6.40 -18.66
CA ALA A 93 -15.04 -7.31 -19.22
C ALA A 93 -15.98 -7.86 -18.15
N SER A 94 -15.42 -8.34 -17.03
CA SER A 94 -16.14 -8.97 -15.92
C SER A 94 -16.53 -7.99 -14.81
N GLY A 95 -15.89 -6.82 -14.75
CA GLY A 95 -16.05 -5.87 -13.63
C GLY A 95 -15.46 -6.37 -12.31
N ARG A 96 -14.70 -7.48 -12.32
CA ARG A 96 -14.10 -8.05 -11.13
C ARG A 96 -12.90 -7.23 -10.67
N TYR A 97 -12.75 -7.06 -9.35
CA TYR A 97 -11.53 -6.53 -8.76
C TYR A 97 -10.37 -7.50 -8.99
N LEU A 98 -9.31 -7.00 -9.63
CA LEU A 98 -8.08 -7.72 -9.88
C LEU A 98 -7.05 -7.46 -8.78
N TRP A 99 -7.02 -6.23 -8.26
CA TRP A 99 -6.08 -5.83 -7.22
C TRP A 99 -6.63 -4.64 -6.42
N ARG A 100 -6.23 -4.52 -5.15
CA ARG A 100 -6.63 -3.43 -4.26
C ARG A 100 -5.48 -3.00 -3.35
N SER A 101 -5.24 -1.70 -3.24
CA SER A 101 -4.21 -1.13 -2.37
C SER A 101 -4.42 -1.47 -0.89
N PHE A 102 -5.68 -1.60 -0.46
CA PHE A 102 -6.01 -1.94 0.92
C PHE A 102 -5.62 -3.37 1.33
N GLU A 103 -5.25 -4.21 0.38
CA GLU A 103 -4.70 -5.55 0.66
C GLU A 103 -3.16 -5.51 0.84
N HIS A 104 -2.53 -4.39 0.46
CA HIS A 104 -1.10 -4.13 0.54
C HIS A 104 -0.83 -2.85 1.31
N LEU A 105 -1.11 -2.87 2.62
CA LEU A 105 -1.02 -1.69 3.47
C LEU A 105 0.43 -1.17 3.60
N GLY A 106 0.54 0.15 3.76
CA GLY A 106 1.77 0.84 4.12
C GLY A 106 1.93 0.91 5.65
N ASP A 107 2.16 2.10 6.16
CA ASP A 107 2.23 2.41 7.60
C ASP A 107 0.90 2.91 8.18
N THR A 108 -0.11 3.14 7.33
CA THR A 108 -1.38 3.78 7.69
C THR A 108 -2.57 2.83 7.48
N LEU A 109 -3.49 2.82 8.44
CA LEU A 109 -4.79 2.14 8.35
C LEU A 109 -5.89 3.18 8.10
N LEU A 110 -6.57 3.10 6.97
CA LEU A 110 -7.70 3.99 6.62
C LEU A 110 -9.04 3.37 7.08
N PRO A 111 -10.11 4.16 7.24
CA PRO A 111 -11.38 3.68 7.82
C PRO A 111 -12.02 2.47 7.13
N SER A 112 -11.75 2.26 5.84
CA SER A 112 -12.30 1.14 5.05
C SER A 112 -11.26 0.04 4.74
N SER A 113 -10.05 0.12 5.31
CA SER A 113 -9.06 -0.95 5.25
C SER A 113 -9.03 -1.75 6.56
N ASN A 114 -8.34 -2.89 6.58
CA ASN A 114 -8.29 -3.75 7.76
C ASN A 114 -6.91 -4.39 7.97
N LEU A 115 -6.55 -4.55 9.23
CA LEU A 115 -5.56 -5.55 9.63
C LEU A 115 -6.23 -6.92 9.59
N MET A 116 -5.52 -7.92 9.10
CA MET A 116 -6.07 -9.25 8.86
C MET A 116 -5.03 -10.31 9.16
N TYR A 117 -5.50 -11.43 9.68
CA TYR A 117 -4.73 -12.66 9.80
C TYR A 117 -5.65 -13.82 9.43
N ASN A 118 -5.31 -14.55 8.37
CA ASN A 118 -6.04 -15.73 7.93
C ASN A 118 -5.47 -16.97 8.62
N LEU A 119 -6.27 -17.60 9.49
CA LEU A 119 -5.84 -18.78 10.24
C LEU A 119 -5.56 -20.01 9.36
N ALA A 120 -6.24 -20.12 8.21
CA ALA A 120 -6.10 -21.27 7.32
C ALA A 120 -4.88 -21.14 6.40
N THR A 121 -4.63 -19.94 5.86
CA THR A 121 -3.53 -19.71 4.89
C THR A 121 -2.27 -19.13 5.52
N GLY A 122 -2.35 -18.57 6.73
CA GLY A 122 -1.26 -17.80 7.35
C GLY A 122 -1.04 -16.41 6.73
N GLU A 123 -1.87 -16.01 5.76
CA GLU A 123 -1.80 -14.71 5.13
C GLU A 123 -2.12 -13.60 6.13
N LYS A 124 -1.42 -12.47 6.01
CA LYS A 124 -1.57 -11.33 6.92
C LYS A 124 -1.57 -10.00 6.17
N ARG A 125 -2.43 -9.09 6.63
CA ARG A 125 -2.36 -7.65 6.31
C ARG A 125 -1.85 -6.93 7.54
N VAL A 126 -0.74 -6.24 7.36
CA VAL A 126 0.04 -5.62 8.45
C VAL A 126 0.36 -4.18 8.11
N LEU A 127 0.58 -3.36 9.12
CA LEU A 127 1.20 -2.04 8.94
C LEU A 127 2.71 -2.18 9.10
N THR A 128 3.45 -1.55 8.21
CA THR A 128 4.92 -1.47 8.29
C THR A 128 5.32 0.00 8.24
N SER A 129 5.92 0.48 9.33
CA SER A 129 6.37 1.87 9.46
C SER A 129 7.25 2.30 8.30
N TRP A 130 7.30 3.60 8.01
CA TRP A 130 8.40 4.15 7.23
C TRP A 130 9.73 4.00 8.00
N LYS A 131 10.85 3.99 7.28
CA LYS A 131 12.18 3.89 7.88
C LYS A 131 12.55 5.17 8.63
N THR A 132 12.19 6.32 8.05
CA THR A 132 12.30 7.64 8.69
C THR A 132 11.16 8.54 8.19
N TYR A 133 11.02 9.76 8.73
CA TYR A 133 10.00 10.70 8.27
C TYR A 133 10.18 11.15 6.80
N THR A 134 11.38 11.00 6.21
CA THR A 134 11.69 11.31 4.81
C THR A 134 11.98 10.08 3.94
N ASP A 135 11.93 8.87 4.51
CA ASP A 135 12.24 7.64 3.79
C ASP A 135 11.09 6.65 3.94
N PRO A 136 10.23 6.51 2.90
CA PRO A 136 9.06 5.64 2.95
C PRO A 136 9.37 4.15 2.87
N SER A 137 10.64 3.77 2.67
CA SER A 137 11.02 2.35 2.68
C SER A 137 10.61 1.64 3.97
N PRO A 138 10.40 0.31 3.94
CA PRO A 138 10.04 -0.46 5.13
C PRO A 138 10.99 -0.21 6.31
N GLY A 139 10.44 0.31 7.41
CA GLY A 139 11.13 0.52 8.67
C GLY A 139 11.11 -0.71 9.57
N GLU A 140 11.56 -0.53 10.82
CA GLU A 140 11.74 -1.65 11.76
C GLU A 140 10.45 -2.08 12.46
N PHE A 141 9.41 -1.23 12.48
CA PHE A 141 8.19 -1.50 13.23
C PHE A 141 7.10 -2.09 12.34
N VAL A 142 6.55 -3.21 12.80
CA VAL A 142 5.42 -3.89 12.13
C VAL A 142 4.28 -4.07 13.12
N GLY A 143 3.10 -3.57 12.78
CA GLY A 143 1.86 -3.77 13.52
C GLY A 143 0.99 -4.83 12.84
N GLN A 144 0.62 -5.88 13.56
CA GLN A 144 -0.20 -6.97 13.03
C GLN A 144 -1.19 -7.50 14.06
N ILE A 145 -2.36 -7.97 13.59
CA ILE A 145 -3.29 -8.69 14.44
C ILE A 145 -2.78 -10.11 14.68
N THR A 146 -2.81 -10.56 15.92
CA THR A 146 -2.33 -11.89 16.27
C THR A 146 -3.42 -12.96 16.14
N PRO A 147 -3.07 -14.24 15.90
CA PRO A 147 -4.03 -15.33 15.80
C PRO A 147 -4.62 -15.80 17.15
N GLN A 148 -4.18 -15.22 18.28
CA GLN A 148 -4.73 -15.61 19.59
C GLN A 148 -6.18 -15.15 19.74
N VAL A 149 -6.94 -15.82 20.60
CA VAL A 149 -8.34 -15.47 20.91
C VAL A 149 -8.44 -15.15 22.41
N PRO A 150 -8.85 -13.93 22.82
CA PRO A 150 -9.19 -12.80 21.95
C PRO A 150 -7.98 -12.25 21.18
N SER A 151 -8.22 -11.77 19.97
CA SER A 151 -7.18 -11.18 19.13
C SER A 151 -6.66 -9.88 19.74
N GLN A 152 -5.43 -9.52 19.39
CA GLN A 152 -4.79 -8.30 19.83
C GLN A 152 -3.88 -7.75 18.74
N LEU A 153 -3.57 -6.46 18.83
CA LEU A 153 -2.53 -5.85 18.03
C LEU A 153 -1.17 -6.10 18.71
N LEU A 154 -0.23 -6.66 17.96
CA LEU A 154 1.16 -6.80 18.35
C LEU A 154 2.00 -5.91 17.44
N THR A 155 2.78 -5.02 18.05
CA THR A 155 3.83 -4.30 17.36
C THR A 155 5.17 -4.97 17.66
N THR A 156 5.90 -5.35 16.61
CA THR A 156 7.27 -5.85 16.71
C THR A 156 8.25 -4.78 16.25
N ARG A 157 9.49 -4.83 16.77
CA ARG A 157 10.64 -4.13 16.23
C ARG A 157 11.63 -5.18 15.74
N GLY A 158 11.74 -5.34 14.43
CA GLY A 158 12.37 -6.52 13.83
C GLY A 158 11.65 -7.80 14.28
N SER A 159 12.41 -8.77 14.81
CA SER A 159 11.86 -10.03 15.32
C SER A 159 11.38 -9.99 16.78
N LYS A 160 11.58 -8.87 17.49
CA LYS A 160 11.28 -8.77 18.93
C LYS A 160 9.92 -8.10 19.16
N PRO A 161 9.08 -8.62 20.08
CA PRO A 161 7.91 -7.90 20.57
C PRO A 161 8.31 -6.54 21.14
N TYR A 162 7.61 -5.49 20.73
CA TYR A 162 7.85 -4.13 21.21
C TYR A 162 6.69 -3.62 22.08
N TRP A 163 5.46 -3.83 21.63
CA TRP A 163 4.25 -3.38 22.34
C TRP A 163 3.05 -4.26 22.00
N ARG A 164 2.07 -4.32 22.90
CA ARG A 164 0.81 -5.06 22.73
C ARG A 164 -0.36 -4.19 23.14
N SER A 165 -1.45 -4.23 22.38
CA SER A 165 -2.71 -3.56 22.77
C SER A 165 -3.44 -4.24 23.91
N GLY A 166 -3.09 -5.51 24.18
CA GLY A 166 -3.91 -6.41 24.96
C GLY A 166 -5.05 -7.03 24.13
N PRO A 167 -5.62 -8.15 24.60
CA PRO A 167 -6.74 -8.82 23.93
C PRO A 167 -7.97 -7.93 23.78
N TRP A 168 -8.67 -8.08 22.66
CA TRP A 168 -9.94 -7.42 22.42
C TRP A 168 -10.95 -7.79 23.51
N ALA A 169 -11.31 -6.81 24.33
CA ALA A 169 -12.40 -6.94 25.29
C ALA A 169 -13.73 -6.78 24.55
N LYS A 170 -14.63 -7.77 24.65
CA LYS A 170 -15.98 -7.70 24.07
C LYS A 170 -16.93 -6.75 24.83
N THR A 171 -16.44 -5.94 25.76
CA THR A 171 -17.29 -5.11 26.62
C THR A 171 -17.92 -3.98 25.80
N ARG A 172 -19.21 -4.16 25.48
CA ARG A 172 -20.18 -3.08 25.32
C ARG A 172 -20.96 -2.95 26.62
#